data_AF-X1A6B2-F1
#
_entry.id   AF-X1A6B2-F1
#
_cell.length_a   1.000
_cell.length_b   1.000
_cell.length_c   1.000
_cell.angle_alpha   90.00
_cell.angle_beta   90.00
_cell.angle_gamma   90.00
#
_symmetry.space_group_name_H-M   'P 1'
#
loop_
_entity.id
_entity.type
_entity.pdbx_description
1 polymer ?
#
loop_
_entity_poly.entity_id
_entity_poly.type
_entity_poly.pdbx_seq_one_letter_code
_entity_poly.pdbx_strand_id
1 'polypeptide(L)'
;SPGATVEVSVDMTAPQSGGTYTGFWKMQNASGEFFDYQVFVQIDVVGGQVSGTALPTLSGDGRVTAVSIKVDDSSPSDCPHTFTFTASFTLSEAAVVTYKMEAGSDTPGFTFNLPGEQTGSFEVGSHTVIYTLDIQDSVSGWAQFRISAPNKEVSNQANFSLSCGS
;
A
#
# COMPACT_ATOMS: atom_id res chain seq x y z
N SER A 1 -1.87 8.79 41.12
CA SER A 1 -2.93 9.34 42.00
C SER A 1 -4.04 9.92 41.14
N PRO A 2 -5.30 9.93 41.61
CA PRO A 2 -6.36 10.68 40.92
C PRO A 2 -5.94 12.14 40.72
N GLY A 3 -6.12 12.67 39.50
CA GLY A 3 -5.70 14.03 39.13
C GLY A 3 -4.24 14.17 38.66
N ALA A 4 -3.49 13.07 38.53
CA ALA A 4 -2.14 13.11 37.95
C ALA A 4 -2.20 13.21 36.42
N THR A 5 -1.37 14.08 35.85
CA THR A 5 -1.07 14.10 34.41
C THR A 5 0.00 13.06 34.11
N VAL A 6 -0.21 12.28 33.05
CA VAL A 6 0.74 11.27 32.58
C VAL A 6 0.98 11.51 31.10
N GLU A 7 2.24 11.53 30.69
CA GLU A 7 2.61 11.56 29.27
C GLU A 7 2.65 10.12 28.73
N VAL A 8 2.04 9.93 27.58
CA VAL A 8 2.00 8.65 26.87
C VAL A 8 2.61 8.89 25.49
N SER A 9 3.70 8.18 25.20
CA SER A 9 4.42 8.29 23.94
C SER A 9 4.29 6.99 23.15
N VAL A 10 4.10 7.13 21.84
CA VAL A 10 4.12 6.03 20.87
C VAL A 10 5.04 6.45 19.73
N ASP A 11 6.08 5.66 19.49
CA ASP A 11 6.94 5.88 18.34
C ASP A 11 6.19 5.45 17.06
N MET A 12 6.07 6.36 16.11
CA MET A 12 5.38 6.13 14.84
C MET A 12 6.23 6.59 13.67
N THR A 13 6.15 5.85 12.56
CA THR A 13 6.81 6.21 11.30
C THR A 13 5.74 6.66 10.30
N ALA A 14 5.91 7.86 9.75
CA ALA A 14 5.02 8.37 8.71
C ALA A 14 5.10 7.48 7.44
N PRO A 15 3.95 7.14 6.83
CA PRO A 15 3.93 6.42 5.57
C PRO A 15 4.68 7.18 4.47
N GLN A 16 5.33 6.44 3.57
CA GLN A 16 6.08 7.03 2.45
C GLN A 16 5.17 7.44 1.29
N SER A 17 4.00 6.81 1.18
CA SER A 17 2.97 7.20 0.21
C SER A 17 2.25 8.44 0.68
N GLY A 18 2.06 9.40 -0.23
CA GLY A 18 1.24 10.57 0.03
C GLY A 18 -0.20 10.16 0.35
N GLY A 19 -0.81 10.82 1.33
CA GLY A 19 -2.17 10.50 1.77
C GLY A 19 -2.43 10.89 3.22
N THR A 20 -3.70 10.82 3.60
CA THR A 20 -4.16 11.04 4.98
C THR A 20 -4.28 9.70 5.69
N TYR A 21 -3.55 9.52 6.77
CA TYR A 21 -3.54 8.30 7.59
C TYR A 21 -4.03 8.62 8.99
N THR A 22 -4.97 7.83 9.51
CA THR A 22 -5.51 8.02 10.86
C THR A 22 -5.27 6.78 11.72
N GLY A 23 -4.61 6.94 12.86
CA GLY A 23 -4.47 5.90 13.87
C GLY A 23 -5.34 6.22 15.08
N PHE A 24 -6.18 5.28 15.51
CA PHE A 24 -7.07 5.44 16.67
C PHE A 24 -6.55 4.62 17.86
N TRP A 25 -6.59 5.21 19.05
CA TRP A 25 -6.19 4.58 20.30
C TRP A 25 -7.28 4.79 21.36
N LYS A 26 -7.53 3.75 22.14
CA LYS A 26 -8.45 3.78 23.27
C LYS A 26 -7.77 3.16 24.47
N MET A 27 -7.68 3.91 25.56
CA MET A 27 -7.02 3.42 26.77
C MET A 27 -7.83 2.28 27.37
N GLN A 28 -7.14 1.29 27.91
CA GLN A 28 -7.73 0.13 28.57
C GLN A 28 -7.10 -0.03 29.97
N ASN A 29 -7.92 -0.34 30.98
CA ASN A 29 -7.42 -0.66 32.31
C ASN A 29 -6.95 -2.13 32.39
N ALA A 30 -6.29 -2.50 33.49
CA ALA A 30 -5.79 -3.87 33.70
C ALA A 30 -6.89 -4.94 33.74
N SER A 31 -8.15 -4.55 33.97
CA SER A 31 -9.33 -5.43 33.95
C SER A 31 -9.92 -5.61 32.54
N GLY A 32 -9.33 -4.97 31.53
CA GLY A 32 -9.79 -5.05 30.15
C GLY A 32 -10.89 -4.06 29.79
N GLU A 33 -11.26 -3.15 30.68
CA GLU A 33 -12.29 -2.14 30.42
C GLU A 33 -11.68 -0.93 29.72
N PHE A 34 -12.32 -0.49 28.63
CA PHE A 34 -11.91 0.70 27.91
C PHE A 34 -12.45 1.96 28.58
N PHE A 35 -11.63 3.02 28.60
CA PHE A 35 -12.08 4.36 28.96
C PHE A 35 -12.91 4.97 27.81
N ASP A 36 -13.88 5.83 28.12
CA ASP A 36 -14.83 6.35 27.12
C ASP A 36 -14.18 7.20 26.02
N TYR A 37 -13.04 7.82 26.31
CA TYR A 37 -12.34 8.70 25.39
C TYR A 37 -11.38 7.92 24.48
N GLN A 38 -11.53 8.12 23.17
CA GLN A 38 -10.55 7.73 22.17
C GLN A 38 -9.67 8.94 21.81
N VAL A 39 -8.42 8.67 21.48
CA VAL A 39 -7.51 9.65 20.88
C VAL A 39 -7.13 9.17 19.49
N PHE A 40 -6.81 10.11 18.60
CA PHE A 40 -6.34 9.77 17.27
C PHE A 40 -5.13 10.61 16.89
N VAL A 41 -4.32 10.07 15.99
CA VAL A 41 -3.30 10.80 15.25
C VAL A 41 -3.72 10.82 13.79
N GLN A 42 -3.69 12.01 13.18
CA GLN A 42 -3.84 12.16 11.73
C GLN A 42 -2.48 12.57 11.18
N ILE A 43 -2.02 11.84 10.18
CA ILE A 43 -0.78 12.11 9.46
C ILE A 43 -1.17 12.47 8.03
N ASP A 44 -0.97 13.72 7.65
CA ASP A 44 -1.10 14.17 6.27
C ASP A 44 0.28 14.13 5.61
N VAL A 45 0.53 13.07 4.85
CA VAL A 45 1.73 12.94 4.05
C VAL A 45 1.51 13.73 2.76
N VAL A 46 1.90 15.01 2.77
CA VAL A 46 1.89 15.84 1.57
C VAL A 46 2.97 15.35 0.61
N GLY A 47 2.58 14.93 -0.58
CA GLY A 47 3.50 14.55 -1.65
C GLY A 47 4.31 15.78 -2.09
N GLY A 48 5.48 16.00 -1.48
CA GLY A 48 6.32 17.15 -1.79
C GLY A 48 7.49 17.36 -0.85
N GLN A 49 8.66 16.87 -1.30
CA GLN A 49 10.02 17.31 -0.96
C GLN A 49 10.53 17.18 0.49
N VAL A 50 11.48 16.27 0.62
CA VAL A 50 12.67 16.33 1.47
C VAL A 50 13.12 17.77 1.79
N SER A 51 13.29 18.06 3.08
CA SER A 51 14.19 19.11 3.55
C SER A 51 14.76 18.76 4.92
N GLY A 52 15.98 18.22 4.92
CA GLY A 52 16.76 17.88 6.11
C GLY A 52 18.10 17.24 5.74
N THR A 53 19.15 18.07 5.71
CA THR A 53 20.52 17.85 5.23
C THR A 53 21.31 16.67 5.84
N ALA A 54 21.20 15.50 5.21
CA ALA A 54 22.37 14.78 4.71
C ALA A 54 21.94 14.21 3.35
N LEU A 55 22.75 14.40 2.30
CA LEU A 55 22.58 13.60 1.10
C LEU A 55 22.93 12.17 1.55
N PRO A 56 22.01 11.18 1.60
CA PRO A 56 22.50 9.86 1.26
C PRO A 56 22.98 10.06 -0.17
N THR A 57 24.28 9.95 -0.40
CA THR A 57 24.72 9.50 -1.72
C THR A 57 23.95 8.20 -1.93
N LEU A 58 22.82 8.29 -2.63
CA LEU A 58 22.16 7.17 -3.28
C LEU A 58 23.22 6.66 -4.25
N SER A 59 24.13 5.84 -3.74
CA SER A 59 24.96 4.96 -4.54
C SER A 59 23.95 4.13 -5.32
N GLY A 60 23.82 4.44 -6.61
CA GLY A 60 22.72 3.99 -7.47
C GLY A 60 22.78 2.51 -7.83
N ASP A 61 23.02 1.63 -6.87
CA ASP A 61 23.08 0.17 -7.05
C ASP A 61 21.98 -0.58 -6.29
N GLY A 62 21.12 0.12 -5.54
CA GLY A 62 19.92 -0.48 -4.97
C GLY A 62 19.07 -1.10 -6.07
N ARG A 63 18.94 -2.43 -6.07
CA ARG A 63 18.17 -3.18 -7.06
C ARG A 63 17.01 -3.85 -6.38
N VAL A 64 15.89 -3.94 -7.09
CA VAL A 64 14.80 -4.82 -6.73
C VAL A 64 15.21 -6.25 -7.01
N THR A 65 15.20 -7.07 -5.96
CA THR A 65 15.68 -8.46 -5.98
C THR A 65 14.54 -9.47 -6.01
N ALA A 66 13.39 -9.07 -5.49
CA ALA A 66 12.17 -9.86 -5.47
C ALA A 66 11.00 -8.92 -5.71
N VAL A 67 10.02 -9.38 -6.49
CA VAL A 67 8.77 -8.68 -6.74
C VAL A 67 7.65 -9.71 -6.88
N SER A 68 6.53 -9.48 -6.21
CA SER A 68 5.37 -10.36 -6.24
C SER A 68 4.09 -9.56 -6.05
N ILE A 69 2.97 -10.10 -6.52
CA ILE A 69 1.65 -9.52 -6.29
C ILE A 69 0.66 -10.63 -5.92
N LYS A 70 -0.24 -10.31 -4.99
CA LYS A 70 -1.33 -11.17 -4.57
C LYS A 70 -2.63 -10.38 -4.55
N VAL A 71 -3.73 -11.07 -4.80
CA VAL A 71 -5.09 -10.56 -4.59
C VAL A 71 -5.64 -11.22 -3.32
N ASP A 72 -6.50 -10.52 -2.59
CA ASP A 72 -7.16 -10.99 -1.39
C ASP A 72 -8.14 -12.14 -1.68
N ASP A 73 -9.16 -11.88 -2.48
CA ASP A 73 -10.08 -12.89 -3.00
C ASP A 73 -9.92 -12.97 -4.51
N SER A 74 -9.47 -14.11 -5.02
CA SER A 74 -9.29 -14.31 -6.46
C SER A 74 -10.59 -14.58 -7.20
N SER A 75 -11.67 -14.97 -6.50
CA SER A 75 -12.92 -15.36 -7.17
C SER A 75 -14.18 -15.11 -6.32
N PRO A 76 -14.43 -13.87 -5.86
CA PRO A 76 -15.66 -13.53 -5.15
C PRO A 76 -16.89 -13.67 -6.06
N SER A 77 -18.03 -13.98 -5.45
CA SER A 77 -19.35 -14.07 -6.11
C SER A 77 -20.30 -12.92 -5.76
N ASP A 78 -19.85 -11.97 -4.95
CA ASP A 78 -20.69 -10.88 -4.43
C ASP A 78 -20.40 -9.58 -5.18
N CYS A 79 -21.42 -8.91 -5.73
CA CYS A 79 -21.26 -7.65 -6.45
C CYS A 79 -22.00 -6.50 -5.75
N PRO A 80 -21.40 -5.29 -5.65
CA PRO A 80 -20.04 -4.92 -6.06
C PRO A 80 -18.96 -5.42 -5.09
N HIS A 81 -17.75 -5.67 -5.61
CA HIS A 81 -16.59 -6.10 -4.81
C HIS A 81 -15.39 -5.18 -5.02
N THR A 82 -14.64 -4.95 -3.94
CA THR A 82 -13.38 -4.23 -3.97
C THR A 82 -12.25 -5.24 -3.83
N PHE A 83 -11.53 -5.51 -4.92
CA PHE A 83 -10.35 -6.37 -4.89
C PHE A 83 -9.16 -5.63 -4.30
N THR A 84 -8.47 -6.26 -3.36
CA THR A 84 -7.27 -5.70 -2.73
C THR A 84 -6.02 -6.42 -3.25
N PHE A 85 -5.26 -5.74 -4.10
CA PHE A 85 -3.97 -6.22 -4.60
C PHE A 85 -2.85 -5.76 -3.69
N THR A 86 -2.12 -6.72 -3.14
CA THR A 86 -0.91 -6.47 -2.34
C THR A 86 0.31 -6.84 -3.16
N ALA A 87 0.99 -5.83 -3.69
CA ALA A 87 2.30 -5.98 -4.30
C ALA A 87 3.38 -5.92 -3.20
N SER A 88 4.39 -6.79 -3.29
CA SER A 88 5.53 -6.81 -2.38
C SER A 88 6.81 -6.82 -3.19
N PHE A 89 7.78 -6.01 -2.80
CA PHE A 89 9.10 -6.00 -3.42
C PHE A 89 10.21 -5.85 -2.38
N THR A 90 11.39 -6.37 -2.70
CA THR A 90 12.56 -6.31 -1.82
C THR A 90 13.70 -5.56 -2.48
N LEU A 91 14.18 -4.52 -1.82
CA LEU A 91 15.32 -3.72 -2.24
C LEU A 91 16.60 -4.18 -1.55
N SER A 92 17.68 -4.31 -2.33
CA SER A 92 19.02 -4.61 -1.79
C SER A 92 19.63 -3.41 -1.07
N GLU A 93 19.30 -2.19 -1.49
CA GLU A 93 19.74 -0.93 -0.89
C GLU A 93 18.64 0.13 -1.07
N ALA A 94 18.72 1.22 -0.30
CA ALA A 94 17.80 2.33 -0.45
C ALA A 94 17.86 2.90 -1.88
N ALA A 95 16.71 3.04 -2.53
CA ALA A 95 16.63 3.45 -3.93
C ALA A 95 15.31 4.16 -4.24
N VAL A 96 15.32 4.94 -5.31
CA VAL A 96 14.09 5.48 -5.91
C VAL A 96 13.49 4.42 -6.81
N VAL A 97 12.29 3.97 -6.48
CA VAL A 97 11.55 2.97 -7.24
C VAL A 97 10.47 3.66 -8.05
N THR A 98 10.49 3.44 -9.37
CA THR A 98 9.42 3.84 -10.27
C THR A 98 8.63 2.61 -10.67
N TYR A 99 7.33 2.63 -10.42
CA TYR A 99 6.46 1.47 -10.62
C TYR A 99 5.10 1.87 -11.19
N LYS A 100 4.42 0.90 -11.79
CA LYS A 100 3.04 1.01 -12.26
C LYS A 100 2.30 -0.30 -12.07
N MET A 101 0.99 -0.19 -11.93
CA MET A 101 0.09 -1.33 -12.03
C MET A 101 -0.35 -1.49 -13.48
N GLU A 102 -0.42 -2.73 -13.93
CA GLU A 102 -1.03 -3.11 -15.20
C GLU A 102 -2.16 -4.10 -14.91
N ALA A 103 -3.31 -3.91 -15.52
CA ALA A 103 -4.42 -4.85 -15.41
C ALA A 103 -5.03 -5.06 -16.80
N GLY A 104 -5.40 -6.30 -17.07
CA GLY A 104 -6.04 -6.73 -18.31
C GLY A 104 -7.27 -7.55 -18.01
N SER A 105 -8.23 -7.52 -18.93
CA SER A 105 -9.43 -8.34 -18.85
C SER A 105 -9.69 -9.02 -20.18
N ASP A 106 -10.22 -10.24 -20.10
CA ASP A 106 -10.75 -10.95 -21.26
C ASP A 106 -12.17 -10.49 -21.62
N THR A 107 -12.83 -9.70 -20.75
CA THR A 107 -14.14 -9.11 -20.98
C THR A 107 -14.02 -7.95 -21.98
N PRO A 108 -14.65 -8.03 -23.17
CA PRO A 108 -14.56 -6.97 -24.17
C PRO A 108 -15.10 -5.63 -23.65
N GLY A 109 -14.32 -4.56 -23.81
CA GLY A 109 -14.72 -3.21 -23.42
C GLY A 109 -14.53 -2.87 -21.93
N PHE A 110 -14.09 -3.82 -21.11
CA PHE A 110 -13.77 -3.55 -19.71
C PHE A 110 -12.48 -2.71 -19.62
N THR A 111 -12.57 -1.55 -18.97
CA THR A 111 -11.43 -0.64 -18.81
C THR A 111 -11.09 -0.51 -17.33
N PHE A 112 -9.84 -0.76 -16.96
CA PHE A 112 -9.35 -0.50 -15.62
C PHE A 112 -8.90 0.94 -15.50
N ASN A 113 -9.40 1.65 -14.48
CA ASN A 113 -8.84 2.93 -14.09
C ASN A 113 -7.64 2.67 -13.17
N LEU A 114 -6.43 2.69 -13.73
CA LEU A 114 -5.19 2.52 -12.98
C LEU A 114 -4.47 3.85 -12.84
N PRO A 115 -3.78 4.09 -11.71
CA PRO A 115 -2.90 5.24 -11.58
C PRO A 115 -1.77 5.13 -12.62
N GLY A 116 -1.30 6.28 -13.09
CA GLY A 116 -0.09 6.35 -13.92
C GLY A 116 1.16 5.88 -13.16
N GLU A 117 2.32 5.94 -13.80
CA GLU A 117 3.59 5.63 -13.13
C GLU A 117 3.76 6.46 -11.84
N GLN A 118 4.06 5.75 -10.76
CA GLN A 118 4.33 6.32 -9.45
C GLN A 118 5.83 6.20 -9.18
N THR A 119 6.38 7.19 -8.50
CA THR A 119 7.78 7.21 -8.09
C THR A 119 7.85 7.46 -6.59
N GLY A 120 8.58 6.60 -5.88
CA GLY A 120 8.78 6.73 -4.43
C GLY A 120 10.22 6.39 -4.04
N SER A 121 10.69 6.99 -2.95
CA SER A 121 11.95 6.61 -2.32
C SER A 121 11.68 5.53 -1.28
N PHE A 122 12.44 4.45 -1.32
CA PHE A 122 12.27 3.31 -0.42
C PHE A 122 13.62 2.92 0.17
N GLU A 123 13.63 2.56 1.44
CA GLU A 123 14.81 2.07 2.15
C GLU A 123 15.16 0.63 1.78
N VAL A 124 16.31 0.14 2.20
CA VAL A 124 16.66 -1.28 2.08
C VAL A 124 15.64 -2.17 2.82
N GLY A 125 15.32 -3.33 2.25
CA GLY A 125 14.40 -4.30 2.86
C GLY A 125 13.13 -4.55 2.03
N SER A 126 12.14 -5.17 2.66
CA SER A 126 10.88 -5.53 2.00
C SER A 126 9.81 -4.46 2.22
N HIS A 127 9.16 -4.08 1.12
CA HIS A 127 8.11 -3.07 1.08
C HIS A 127 6.85 -3.65 0.47
N THR A 128 5.70 -3.07 0.84
CA THR A 128 4.39 -3.46 0.31
C THR A 128 3.69 -2.25 -0.27
N VAL A 129 3.00 -2.46 -1.39
CA VAL A 129 2.16 -1.48 -2.07
C VAL A 129 0.78 -2.10 -2.21
N ILE A 130 -0.21 -1.42 -1.66
CA ILE A 130 -1.60 -1.87 -1.69
C ILE A 130 -2.33 -1.07 -2.77
N TYR A 131 -3.10 -1.78 -3.59
CA TYR A 131 -3.92 -1.21 -4.64
C TYR A 131 -5.32 -1.81 -4.60
N THR A 132 -6.35 -0.98 -4.67
CA THR A 132 -7.74 -1.44 -4.67
C THR A 132 -8.39 -1.22 -6.03
N LEU A 133 -9.19 -2.18 -6.46
CA LEU A 133 -10.01 -2.11 -7.67
C LEU A 133 -11.46 -2.39 -7.33
N ASP A 134 -12.31 -1.37 -7.51
CA ASP A 134 -13.74 -1.50 -7.37
C ASP A 134 -14.34 -2.03 -8.67
N ILE A 135 -15.01 -3.18 -8.58
CA ILE A 135 -15.60 -3.86 -9.72
C ILE A 135 -17.08 -4.13 -9.43
N GLN A 136 -17.94 -3.64 -10.32
CA GLN A 136 -19.40 -3.74 -10.16
C GLN A 136 -20.03 -4.86 -11.00
N ASP A 137 -19.37 -5.24 -12.09
CA ASP A 137 -19.87 -6.20 -13.06
C ASP A 137 -18.95 -7.41 -13.17
N SER A 138 -19.48 -8.51 -13.73
CA SER A 138 -18.72 -9.72 -13.96
C SER A 138 -17.51 -9.45 -14.85
N VAL A 139 -16.32 -9.80 -14.35
CA VAL A 139 -15.05 -9.60 -15.05
C VAL A 139 -14.14 -10.79 -14.81
N SER A 140 -13.40 -11.20 -15.84
CA SER A 140 -12.26 -12.08 -15.69
C SER A 140 -11.03 -11.32 -16.14
N GLY A 141 -10.01 -11.26 -15.29
CA GLY A 141 -8.84 -10.46 -15.57
C GLY A 141 -7.61 -10.83 -14.75
N TRP A 142 -6.57 -10.05 -14.94
CA TRP A 142 -5.31 -10.18 -14.23
C TRP A 142 -4.77 -8.81 -13.85
N ALA A 143 -4.03 -8.76 -12.75
CA ALA A 143 -3.26 -7.60 -12.33
C ALA A 143 -1.77 -7.96 -12.23
N GLN A 144 -0.89 -7.03 -12.58
CA GLN A 144 0.56 -7.20 -12.56
C GLN A 144 1.22 -5.91 -12.08
N PHE A 145 2.17 -6.05 -11.16
CA PHE A 145 3.00 -4.96 -10.70
C PHE A 145 4.28 -4.91 -11.52
N ARG A 146 4.57 -3.76 -12.13
CA ARG A 146 5.78 -3.54 -12.92
C ARG A 146 6.61 -2.43 -12.30
N ILE A 147 7.89 -2.72 -12.12
CA ILE A 147 8.90 -1.76 -11.69
C ILE A 147 9.75 -1.42 -12.92
N SER A 148 9.88 -0.13 -13.22
CA SER A 148 10.65 0.41 -14.34
C SER A 148 12.04 0.89 -13.90
N ALA A 149 12.18 1.32 -12.65
CA ALA A 149 13.44 1.76 -12.03
C ALA A 149 13.45 1.34 -10.55
N PRO A 150 14.61 1.07 -9.93
CA PRO A 150 15.98 1.26 -10.43
C PRO A 150 16.40 0.22 -11.50
N ASN A 151 15.82 -0.97 -11.47
CA ASN A 151 15.89 -2.00 -12.50
C ASN A 151 14.47 -2.37 -12.97
N LYS A 152 14.39 -2.92 -14.20
CA LYS A 152 13.12 -3.39 -14.74
C LYS A 152 12.78 -4.75 -14.17
N GLU A 153 11.77 -4.81 -13.32
CA GLU A 153 11.29 -6.04 -12.71
C GLU A 153 9.77 -6.14 -12.88
N VAL A 154 9.26 -7.36 -12.94
CA VAL A 154 7.84 -7.62 -13.17
C VAL A 154 7.38 -8.71 -12.22
N SER A 155 6.27 -8.49 -11.53
CA SER A 155 5.67 -9.52 -10.69
C SER A 155 5.06 -10.65 -11.50
N ASN A 156 4.69 -11.72 -10.80
CA ASN A 156 3.67 -12.66 -11.29
C ASN A 156 2.38 -11.92 -11.66
N GLN A 157 1.51 -12.57 -12.44
CA GLN A 157 0.15 -12.09 -12.64
C GLN A 157 -0.74 -12.61 -11.52
N ALA A 158 -1.47 -11.72 -10.85
CA ALA A 158 -2.58 -12.07 -9.97
C ALA A 158 -3.83 -12.18 -10.82
N ASN A 159 -4.26 -13.40 -11.13
CA ASN A 159 -5.52 -13.64 -11.82
C ASN A 159 -6.67 -13.49 -10.84
N PHE A 160 -7.73 -12.82 -11.26
CA PHE A 160 -8.94 -12.64 -10.48
C PHE A 160 -10.17 -12.70 -11.39
N SER A 161 -11.29 -13.13 -10.82
CA SER A 161 -12.57 -13.08 -11.49
C SER A 161 -13.66 -12.64 -10.52
N LEU A 162 -14.57 -11.81 -11.00
CA LEU A 162 -15.82 -11.50 -10.31
C LEU A 162 -16.95 -12.13 -11.10
N SER A 163 -17.75 -12.98 -10.46
CA SER A 163 -18.94 -13.56 -11.07
C SER A 163 -20.17 -13.02 -10.36
N CYS A 164 -20.79 -11.98 -10.92
CA CYS A 164 -22.08 -11.50 -10.44
C CYS A 164 -23.15 -12.52 -10.84
N GLY A 165 -23.71 -13.21 -9.83
CA GLY A 165 -24.87 -14.07 -10.04
C GLY A 165 -26.03 -13.26 -10.58
N SER A 166 -26.66 -13.76 -11.65
CA SER A 166 -27.89 -13.22 -12.23
C SER A 166 -29.09 -13.30 -11.28
#